data_AF-A0A2E5EMK5-F1
#
_entry.id   AF-A0A2E5EMK5-F1
#
_cell.length_a   1.000
_cell.length_b   1.000
_cell.length_c   1.000
_cell.angle_alpha   90.00
_cell.angle_beta   90.00
_cell.angle_gamma   90.00
#
_symmetry.space_group_name_H-M   'P 1'
#
loop_
_entity.id
_entity.type
_entity.pdbx_description
1 polymer ?
#
loop_
_entity_poly.entity_id
_entity_poly.type
_entity_poly.pdbx_seq_one_letter_code
_entity_poly.pdbx_strand_id
1 'polypeptide(L)'
;MAWKTVEGAFSLGDLIVFFTAFYRVQAFLGKFVLGITNLYDSNLFIGNLFQLLDLKPTVRSADGAEGIPMEMDELQLENVSFKYPGSAREALRNVSLTVKPEQHVAIVGQHERHARGH
;
A
#
# COMPACT_ATOMS: atom_id res chain seq x y z
N MET A 1 33.89 46.19 -9.75
CA MET A 1 34.10 45.80 -8.33
C MET A 1 35.56 45.57 -7.95
N ALA A 2 36.48 45.33 -8.90
CA ALA A 2 37.91 45.18 -8.62
C ALA A 2 38.64 46.46 -8.15
N TRP A 3 38.04 47.65 -8.31
CA TRP A 3 38.70 48.92 -7.97
C TRP A 3 38.46 49.39 -6.52
N LYS A 4 37.50 48.80 -5.81
CA LYS A 4 37.22 49.15 -4.39
C LYS A 4 38.08 48.38 -3.38
N THR A 5 39.03 47.58 -3.85
CA THR A 5 39.90 46.75 -3.00
C THR A 5 41.30 47.37 -2.80
N VAL A 6 41.63 48.47 -3.48
CA VAL A 6 42.99 49.04 -3.48
C VAL A 6 43.28 49.96 -2.26
N GLU A 7 42.30 50.26 -1.41
CA GLU A 7 42.48 51.17 -0.26
C GLU A 7 42.46 50.51 1.14
N GLY A 8 42.47 49.17 1.26
CA GLY A 8 42.55 48.48 2.56
C GLY A 8 41.21 48.33 3.31
N ALA A 9 40.08 48.40 2.61
CA ALA A 9 38.73 48.42 3.20
C ALA A 9 38.05 47.04 3.38
N PHE A 10 38.65 45.93 2.92
CA PHE A 10 38.10 44.58 3.12
C PHE A 10 39.21 43.64 3.62
N SER A 11 39.02 43.06 4.80
CA SER A 11 39.92 42.07 5.35
C SER A 11 39.72 40.72 4.66
N LEU A 12 40.73 39.85 4.68
CA LEU A 12 40.60 38.46 4.24
C LEU A 12 39.46 37.73 4.99
N GLY A 13 39.19 38.12 6.24
CA GLY A 13 38.08 37.62 7.05
C GLY A 13 36.72 37.94 6.45
N ASP A 14 36.53 39.14 5.89
CA ASP A 14 35.26 39.55 5.28
C ASP A 14 34.94 38.67 4.06
N LEU A 15 35.95 38.37 3.23
CA LEU A 15 35.80 37.47 2.08
C LEU A 15 35.37 36.07 2.51
N ILE A 16 35.97 35.53 3.57
CA ILE A 16 35.63 34.21 4.13
C ILE A 16 34.19 34.21 4.67
N VAL A 17 33.76 35.28 5.36
CA VAL A 17 32.40 35.44 5.85
C VAL A 17 31.40 35.45 4.68
N PHE A 18 31.69 36.20 3.62
CA PHE A 18 30.85 36.23 2.41
C PHE A 18 30.74 34.86 1.75
N PHE A 19 31.86 34.16 1.55
CA PHE A 19 31.84 32.82 0.97
C PHE A 19 31.04 31.85 1.84
N THR A 20 31.24 31.88 3.15
CA THR A 20 30.52 31.01 4.08
C THR A 20 29.03 31.30 4.07
N ALA A 21 28.64 32.59 4.06
CA ALA A 21 27.24 33.00 3.97
C ALA A 21 26.62 32.53 2.65
N PHE A 22 27.34 32.66 1.54
CA PHE A 22 26.89 32.22 0.23
C PHE A 22 26.67 30.71 0.17
N TYR A 23 27.62 29.90 0.66
CA TYR A 23 27.46 28.44 0.72
C TYR A 23 26.30 28.02 1.62
N ARG A 24 26.05 28.73 2.73
CA ARG A 24 24.89 28.48 3.61
C ARG A 24 23.58 28.72 2.89
N VAL A 25 23.48 29.81 2.12
CA VAL A 25 22.28 30.12 1.32
C VAL A 25 22.05 29.05 0.26
N GLN A 26 23.09 28.64 -0.47
CA GLN A 26 22.97 27.56 -1.46
C GLN A 26 22.51 26.24 -0.81
N ALA A 27 23.09 25.86 0.31
CA ALA A 27 22.70 24.65 1.03
C ALA A 27 21.25 24.72 1.55
N PHE A 28 20.81 25.89 2.02
CA PHE A 28 19.43 26.11 2.45
C PHE A 28 18.45 25.98 1.30
N LEU A 29 18.75 26.58 0.14
CA LEU A 29 17.92 26.46 -1.06
C LEU A 29 17.78 25.00 -1.50
N GLY A 30 18.87 24.23 -1.48
CA GLY A 30 18.83 22.80 -1.79
C GLY A 30 17.91 22.02 -0.82
N LYS A 31 18.03 22.29 0.48
CA LYS A 31 17.15 21.67 1.51
C LYS A 31 15.70 22.11 1.38
N PHE A 32 15.45 23.37 1.01
CA PHE A 32 14.11 23.90 0.84
C PHE A 32 13.38 23.19 -0.31
N VAL A 33 14.05 23.01 -1.46
CA VAL A 33 13.50 22.26 -2.59
C VAL A 33 13.19 20.81 -2.19
N LEU A 34 14.13 20.12 -1.54
CA LEU A 34 13.91 18.76 -1.05
C LEU A 34 12.76 18.68 -0.02
N GLY A 35 12.61 19.69 0.84
CA GLY A 35 11.53 19.79 1.81
C GLY A 35 10.15 19.88 1.15
N ILE A 36 10.03 20.62 0.05
CA ILE A 36 8.78 20.71 -0.73
C ILE A 36 8.42 19.33 -1.30
N THR A 37 9.39 18.62 -1.90
CA THR A 37 9.16 17.27 -2.43
C THR A 37 8.71 16.31 -1.32
N ASN A 38 9.38 16.34 -0.17
CA ASN A 38 9.03 15.47 0.96
C ASN A 38 7.62 15.75 1.51
N LEU A 39 7.18 17.01 1.51
CA LEU A 39 5.81 17.37 1.90
C LEU A 39 4.78 16.84 0.90
N TYR A 40 5.07 16.89 -0.40
CA TYR A 40 4.21 16.31 -1.43
C TYR A 40 4.07 14.79 -1.26
N ASP A 41 5.19 14.09 -1.08
CA ASP A 41 5.20 12.64 -0.83
C ASP A 41 4.46 12.27 0.46
N SER A 42 4.65 13.06 1.53
CA SER A 42 3.95 12.87 2.80
C SER A 42 2.43 13.04 2.66
N ASN A 43 1.97 13.97 1.82
CA ASN A 43 0.54 14.17 1.58
C ASN A 43 -0.08 12.98 0.82
N LEU A 44 0.64 12.39 -0.14
CA LEU A 44 0.21 11.16 -0.82
C LEU A 44 0.08 9.99 0.16
N PHE A 45 1.02 9.86 1.11
CA PHE A 45 1.00 8.81 2.11
C PHE A 45 -0.22 8.92 3.05
N ILE A 46 -0.53 10.12 3.53
CA ILE A 46 -1.67 10.36 4.41
C ILE A 46 -2.99 9.99 3.73
N GLY A 47 -3.17 10.34 2.46
CA GLY A 47 -4.36 9.96 1.70
C GLY A 47 -4.56 8.44 1.61
N ASN A 48 -3.49 7.70 1.34
CA ASN A 48 -3.53 6.24 1.28
C ASN A 48 -3.80 5.60 2.65
N LEU A 49 -3.24 6.17 3.73
CA LEU A 49 -3.49 5.72 5.08
C LEU A 49 -4.97 5.85 5.44
N PHE A 50 -5.59 6.99 5.15
CA PHE A 50 -7.03 7.16 5.40
C PHE A 50 -7.89 6.21 4.57
N GLN A 51 -7.54 5.99 3.30
CA GLN A 51 -8.23 4.98 2.48
C GLN A 51 -8.14 3.57 3.10
N LEU A 52 -6.98 3.20 3.65
CA LEU A 52 -6.79 1.92 4.34
C LEU A 52 -7.63 1.84 5.62
N LEU A 53 -7.63 2.90 6.43
CA LEU A 53 -8.40 2.98 7.67
C LEU A 53 -9.92 2.98 7.42
N ASP A 54 -10.36 3.52 6.28
CA ASP A 54 -11.77 3.55 5.86
C ASP A 54 -12.24 2.25 5.18
N LEU A 55 -11.37 1.27 4.97
CA LEU A 55 -11.77 -0.03 4.43
C LEU A 55 -12.81 -0.67 5.34
N LYS A 56 -14.03 -0.79 4.83
CA LYS A 56 -15.10 -1.51 5.51
C LYS A 56 -14.91 -3.02 5.27
N PRO A 57 -14.93 -3.86 6.31
CA PRO A 57 -14.92 -5.30 6.14
C PRO A 57 -16.11 -5.73 5.26
N THR A 58 -15.83 -6.42 4.16
CA THR A 58 -16.85 -6.95 3.24
C THR A 58 -17.62 -8.11 3.89
N VAL A 59 -16.99 -8.80 4.84
CA VAL A 59 -17.61 -9.86 5.65
C VAL A 59 -17.63 -9.36 7.10
N ARG A 60 -18.81 -9.34 7.69
CA ARG A 60 -19.03 -9.02 9.10
C ARG A 60 -19.79 -10.16 9.74
N SER A 61 -19.42 -10.53 10.96
CA SER A 61 -20.25 -11.41 11.77
C SER A 61 -21.60 -10.75 12.00
N ALA A 62 -22.68 -11.53 11.95
CA ALA A 62 -24.00 -11.06 12.33
C ALA A 62 -24.03 -10.69 13.83
N ASP A 63 -24.88 -9.73 14.20
CA ASP A 63 -25.11 -9.39 15.60
C ASP A 63 -25.66 -10.62 16.33
N GLY A 64 -25.00 -11.03 17.42
CA GLY A 64 -25.34 -12.24 18.16
C GLY A 64 -24.86 -13.56 17.55
N ALA A 65 -23.89 -13.52 16.62
CA ALA A 65 -23.26 -14.74 16.11
C ALA A 65 -22.73 -15.60 17.27
N GLU A 66 -23.21 -16.85 17.33
CA GLU A 66 -22.76 -17.82 18.32
C GLU A 66 -21.31 -18.25 18.04
N GLY A 67 -20.61 -18.68 19.08
CA GLY A 67 -19.29 -19.28 18.93
C GLY A 67 -19.37 -20.57 18.12
N ILE A 68 -18.32 -20.86 17.35
CA ILE A 68 -18.23 -22.12 16.62
C ILE A 68 -18.13 -23.26 17.66
N PRO A 69 -18.97 -24.31 17.55
CA PRO A 69 -18.92 -25.45 18.46
C PRO A 69 -17.56 -26.17 18.37
N MET A 70 -17.13 -26.78 19.48
CA MET A 70 -15.85 -27.49 19.56
C MET A 70 -15.82 -28.78 18.74
N GLU A 71 -16.99 -29.38 18.53
CA GLU A 71 -17.21 -30.56 17.71
C GLU A 71 -18.09 -30.19 16.51
N MET A 72 -17.69 -30.59 15.31
CA MET A 72 -18.46 -30.37 14.08
C MET A 72 -19.04 -31.71 13.61
N ASP A 73 -20.37 -31.75 13.46
CA ASP A 73 -21.08 -32.98 13.07
C ASP A 73 -20.91 -33.32 11.58
N GLU A 74 -20.98 -32.33 10.69
CA GLU A 74 -20.73 -32.50 9.26
C GLU A 74 -20.44 -31.15 8.58
N LEU A 75 -19.72 -31.18 7.47
CA LEU A 75 -19.55 -30.03 6.58
C LEU A 75 -20.45 -30.23 5.35
N GLN A 76 -21.36 -29.30 5.12
CA GLN A 76 -22.25 -29.34 3.97
C GLN A 76 -22.12 -28.08 3.11
N LEU A 77 -21.90 -28.29 1.82
CA LEU A 77 -22.08 -27.31 0.76
C LEU A 77 -23.38 -27.64 0.06
N GLU A 78 -24.30 -26.67 -0.01
CA GLU A 78 -25.59 -26.84 -0.69
C GLU A 78 -25.71 -25.84 -1.85
N ASN A 79 -25.73 -26.36 -3.08
CA ASN A 79 -25.98 -25.61 -4.31
C ASN A 79 -25.08 -24.37 -4.44
N VAL A 80 -23.83 -24.47 -3.98
CA VAL A 80 -22.92 -23.34 -3.88
C VAL A 80 -22.45 -22.93 -5.27
N SER A 81 -22.67 -21.66 -5.60
CA SER A 81 -22.14 -21.01 -6.79
C SER A 81 -21.32 -19.79 -6.38
N PHE A 82 -20.11 -19.66 -6.91
CA PHE A 82 -19.18 -18.60 -6.53
C PHE A 82 -18.52 -17.99 -7.76
N LYS A 83 -18.38 -16.67 -7.73
CA LYS A 83 -17.80 -15.87 -8.81
C LYS A 83 -16.94 -14.77 -8.21
N TYR A 84 -15.68 -14.70 -8.66
CA TYR A 84 -14.80 -13.61 -8.28
C TYR A 84 -15.33 -12.26 -8.80
N PRO A 85 -15.25 -11.17 -8.01
CA PRO A 85 -15.60 -9.84 -8.47
C PRO A 85 -14.87 -9.49 -9.78
N GLY A 86 -15.61 -9.00 -10.78
CA GLY A 86 -15.05 -8.62 -12.08
C GLY A 86 -14.77 -9.77 -13.06
N SER A 87 -14.89 -11.04 -12.65
CA SER A 87 -14.82 -12.17 -13.59
C SER A 87 -16.08 -12.24 -14.45
N ALA A 88 -16.00 -12.75 -15.68
CA ALA A 88 -17.20 -13.16 -16.43
C ALA A 88 -17.63 -14.58 -16.06
N ARG A 89 -16.66 -15.46 -15.75
CA ARG A 89 -16.83 -16.89 -15.49
C ARG A 89 -17.02 -17.17 -13.99
N GLU A 90 -17.94 -18.08 -13.68
CA GLU A 90 -18.12 -18.63 -12.33
C GLU A 90 -16.99 -19.62 -12.00
N ALA A 91 -16.44 -19.50 -10.80
CA ALA A 91 -15.41 -20.40 -10.29
C ALA A 91 -16.02 -21.69 -9.73
N LEU A 92 -17.19 -21.60 -9.08
CA LEU A 92 -18.02 -22.73 -8.67
C LEU A 92 -19.42 -22.54 -9.25
N ARG A 93 -20.02 -23.61 -9.77
CA ARG A 93 -21.37 -23.61 -10.31
C ARG A 93 -22.16 -24.77 -9.71
N ASN A 94 -23.14 -24.43 -8.88
CA ASN A 94 -24.09 -25.36 -8.28
C ASN A 94 -23.45 -26.62 -7.67
N VAL A 95 -22.45 -26.42 -6.81
CA VAL A 95 -21.71 -27.51 -6.17
C VAL A 95 -22.36 -27.87 -4.84
N SER A 96 -22.73 -29.15 -4.69
CA SER A 96 -23.21 -29.72 -3.43
C SER A 96 -22.26 -30.83 -2.98
N LEU A 97 -21.83 -30.79 -1.72
CA LEU A 97 -20.87 -31.72 -1.14
C LEU A 97 -21.16 -31.88 0.35
N THR A 98 -21.15 -33.10 0.86
CA THR A 98 -21.22 -33.39 2.30
C THR A 98 -19.96 -34.14 2.72
N VAL A 99 -19.30 -33.68 3.78
CA VAL A 99 -18.12 -34.30 4.37
C VAL A 99 -18.41 -34.64 5.82
N LYS A 100 -18.29 -35.91 6.17
CA LYS A 100 -18.53 -36.43 7.52
C LYS A 100 -17.27 -36.29 8.40
N PRO A 101 -17.40 -36.39 9.73
CA PRO A 101 -16.25 -36.44 10.62
C PRO A 101 -15.32 -37.59 10.21
N GLU A 102 -14.02 -37.37 10.32
CA GLU A 102 -12.96 -38.33 9.95
C GLU A 102 -12.88 -38.68 8.44
N GLN A 103 -13.72 -38.09 7.59
CA GLN A 103 -13.65 -38.30 6.15
C GLN A 103 -12.55 -37.44 5.52
N HIS A 104 -11.59 -38.08 4.86
CA HIS A 104 -10.56 -37.38 4.08
C HIS A 104 -11.04 -37.13 2.66
N VAL A 105 -11.15 -35.85 2.26
CA VAL A 105 -11.52 -35.44 0.90
C VAL A 105 -10.36 -34.70 0.26
N ALA A 106 -9.93 -35.14 -0.92
CA ALA A 106 -8.94 -34.45 -1.72
C ALA A 106 -9.63 -33.57 -2.76
N ILE A 107 -9.35 -32.27 -2.72
CA ILE A 107 -9.79 -31.33 -3.77
C ILE A 107 -8.69 -31.28 -4.83
N VAL A 108 -9.00 -31.81 -6.02
CA VAL A 108 -8.09 -31.78 -7.16
C VAL A 108 -8.70 -30.91 -8.27
N GLY A 109 -7.87 -30.01 -8.80
CA GLY A 109 -8.25 -29.14 -9.91
C GLY A 109 -7.17 -29.20 -10.99
N GLN A 110 -7.59 -29.16 -12.25
CA GLN A 110 -6.66 -28.99 -13.35
C GLN A 110 -6.13 -27.55 -13.32
N HIS A 111 -4.81 -27.36 -13.31
CA HIS A 111 -4.24 -26.02 -13.46
C HIS A 111 -4.74 -25.45 -14.80
N GLU A 112 -5.52 -24.36 -14.75
CA GLU A 112 -5.98 -23.71 -15.97
C GLU A 112 -4.75 -23.21 -16.73
N ARG A 113 -4.39 -23.90 -17.82
CA ARG A 113 -3.42 -23.39 -18.78
C ARG A 113 -4.02 -22.12 -19.37
N HIS A 114 -3.45 -20.98 -18.99
CA HIS A 114 -3.75 -19.69 -19.60
C HIS A 114 -3.55 -19.82 -21.11
N ALA A 115 -4.65 -19.87 -21.86
CA ALA A 115 -4.63 -19.87 -23.31
C ALA A 115 -4.15 -18.48 -23.76
N ARG A 116 -2.87 -18.37 -24.09
CA ARG A 116 -2.37 -17.29 -24.93
C ARG A 116 -3.01 -17.45 -26.30
N GLY A 117 -4.00 -16.60 -26.59
CA GLY A 117 -4.58 -16.43 -27.92
C GLY A 117 -4.25 -15.04 -28.43
N HIS A 118 -3.35 -15.03 -29.42
CA HIS A 118 -3.19 -14.14 -30.59
C HIS A 118 -3.40 -12.62 -30.45
#